data_AF-A0A8J1JH13-F1
#
_entry.id   AF-A0A8J1JH13-F1
#
_cell.length_a   1.000
_cell.length_b   1.000
_cell.length_c   1.000
_cell.angle_alpha   90.00
_cell.angle_beta   90.00
_cell.angle_gamma   90.00
#
_symmetry.space_group_name_H-M   'P 1'
#
loop_
_entity.id
_entity.type
_entity.pdbx_description
1 polymer ?
#
loop_
_entity_poly.entity_id
_entity_poly.type
_entity_poly.pdbx_seq_one_letter_code
_entity_poly.pdbx_strand_id
1 'polypeptide(L)'
;MSFRKGNRTIHIAIILLAAVVFLLILHHNILGLTDILTRQSSDSAPLVFQRLEALRDAHESPPEERQGEEIAVVIPGVEERLGGLVAAINSISSNTKSNVVFYIITTNDTKGHIRSWLDGTGLKRVTYKLLAFDTRVLDGKVRVDAGAEPVKPMTFARFYLPSLLPETKKAIYLDDDVIVQDDIRDLYNTPLRPGHAAAFSDDCDSVTSKFPVRGAANQYNYIGFLDYKKERIRSLGMRANTCSFNPGVFVANLTEWRRQNVTRQLEKWMELDVAFEFGETLLAAVREGREASPLERTF
;
A
#
# COMPACT_ATOMS: atom_id res chain seq x y z
N MET A 1 -72.71 -36.83 21.62
CA MET A 1 -72.31 -35.41 21.78
C MET A 1 -70.88 -35.34 22.34
N SER A 2 -69.85 -35.61 21.52
CA SER A 2 -68.44 -35.35 21.86
C SER A 2 -67.55 -35.72 20.67
N PHE A 3 -67.37 -34.83 19.68
CA PHE A 3 -66.33 -35.00 18.64
C PHE A 3 -65.99 -33.66 17.93
N ARG A 4 -66.04 -32.53 18.65
CA ARG A 4 -65.68 -31.21 18.10
C ARG A 4 -64.64 -30.42 18.91
N LYS A 5 -64.13 -31.00 20.01
CA LYS A 5 -63.18 -30.32 20.92
C LYS A 5 -61.71 -30.66 20.66
N GLY A 6 -61.37 -31.81 20.06
CA GLY A 6 -59.97 -32.25 19.86
C GLY A 6 -59.19 -31.48 18.80
N ASN A 7 -59.81 -31.12 17.67
CA ASN A 7 -59.10 -30.44 16.58
C ASN A 7 -58.72 -28.99 16.92
N ARG A 8 -59.57 -28.27 17.67
CA ARG A 8 -59.30 -26.87 18.02
C ARG A 8 -58.09 -26.73 18.93
N THR A 9 -57.90 -27.64 19.89
CA THR A 9 -56.76 -27.59 20.81
C THR A 9 -55.44 -27.86 20.11
N ILE A 10 -55.44 -28.79 19.13
CA ILE A 10 -54.25 -29.12 18.33
C ILE A 10 -53.90 -27.95 17.39
N HIS A 11 -54.89 -27.34 16.74
CA HIS A 11 -54.63 -26.15 15.91
C HIS A 11 -54.14 -24.95 16.72
N ILE A 12 -54.68 -24.74 17.93
CA ILE A 12 -54.19 -23.69 18.84
C ILE A 12 -52.75 -23.97 19.28
N ALA A 13 -52.40 -25.22 19.59
CA ALA A 13 -51.03 -25.59 19.96
C ALA A 13 -50.03 -25.38 18.82
N ILE A 14 -50.41 -25.70 17.57
CA ILE A 14 -49.57 -25.48 16.39
C ILE A 14 -49.37 -23.98 16.13
N ILE A 15 -50.44 -23.18 16.26
CA ILE A 15 -50.35 -21.72 16.09
C ILE A 15 -49.47 -21.08 17.16
N LEU A 16 -49.58 -21.52 18.42
CA LEU A 16 -48.71 -21.04 19.51
C LEU A 16 -47.25 -21.41 19.27
N LEU A 17 -46.97 -22.64 18.81
CA LEU A 17 -45.61 -23.07 18.49
C LEU A 17 -45.02 -22.23 17.34
N ALA A 18 -45.80 -22.00 16.28
CA ALA A 18 -45.38 -21.16 15.16
C ALA A 18 -45.13 -19.70 15.59
N ALA A 19 -45.96 -19.15 16.48
CA ALA A 19 -45.77 -17.81 17.03
C ALA A 19 -44.48 -17.71 17.88
N VAL A 20 -44.17 -18.73 18.68
CA VAL A 20 -42.92 -18.77 19.48
C VAL A 20 -41.70 -18.85 18.56
N VAL A 21 -41.71 -19.69 17.54
CA VAL A 21 -40.60 -19.79 16.56
C VAL A 21 -40.43 -18.46 15.81
N PHE A 22 -41.52 -17.83 15.39
CA PHE A 22 -41.48 -16.53 14.74
C PHE A 22 -40.89 -15.44 15.65
N LEU A 23 -41.28 -15.41 16.93
CA LEU A 23 -40.73 -14.47 17.91
C LEU A 23 -39.23 -14.72 18.18
N LEU A 24 -38.78 -15.98 18.17
CA LEU A 24 -37.35 -16.31 18.31
C LEU A 24 -36.54 -15.86 17.09
N ILE A 25 -37.06 -16.06 15.87
CA ILE A 25 -36.41 -15.59 14.63
C ILE A 25 -36.38 -14.06 14.61
N LEU A 26 -37.48 -13.41 15.00
CA LEU A 26 -37.55 -11.95 15.09
C LEU A 26 -36.56 -11.41 16.11
N HIS A 27 -36.46 -12.03 17.30
CA HIS A 27 -35.49 -11.64 18.32
C HIS A 27 -34.04 -11.83 17.83
N HIS A 28 -33.73 -12.93 17.14
CA HIS A 28 -32.39 -13.17 16.59
C HIS A 28 -32.02 -12.15 15.51
N ASN A 29 -32.96 -11.83 14.61
CA ASN A 29 -32.76 -10.82 13.58
C ASN A 29 -32.66 -9.40 14.15
N ILE A 30 -33.43 -9.07 15.18
CA ILE A 30 -33.34 -7.76 15.86
C ILE A 30 -32.02 -7.63 16.62
N LEU A 31 -31.53 -8.68 17.29
CA LEU A 31 -30.20 -8.68 17.92
C LEU A 31 -29.09 -8.44 16.90
N GLY A 32 -29.17 -9.09 15.73
CA GLY A 32 -28.25 -8.86 14.62
C GLY A 32 -28.34 -7.43 14.06
N LEU A 33 -29.54 -6.83 14.03
CA LEU A 33 -29.73 -5.44 13.60
C LEU A 33 -29.19 -4.44 14.62
N THR A 34 -29.35 -4.68 15.93
CA THR A 34 -28.79 -3.81 16.96
C THR A 34 -27.26 -3.82 16.95
N ASP A 35 -26.64 -4.96 16.63
CA ASP A 35 -25.18 -5.08 16.48
C ASP A 35 -24.66 -4.35 15.23
N ILE A 36 -25.48 -4.27 14.17
CA ILE A 36 -25.18 -3.48 12.96
C ILE A 36 -25.37 -1.98 13.20
N LEU A 37 -26.40 -1.59 13.96
CA LEU A 37 -26.72 -0.18 14.23
C LEU A 37 -25.78 0.44 15.28
N THR A 38 -25.30 -0.31 16.28
CA THR A 38 -24.22 0.15 17.18
C THR A 38 -22.88 0.27 16.44
N ARG A 39 -22.66 -0.54 15.40
CA ARG A 39 -21.48 -0.46 14.54
C ARG A 39 -21.53 0.71 13.56
N GLN A 40 -22.72 1.14 13.12
CA GLN A 40 -22.89 2.29 12.22
C GLN A 40 -22.90 3.65 12.94
N SER A 41 -23.29 3.74 14.22
CA SER A 41 -23.34 5.02 14.95
C SER A 41 -21.98 5.49 15.49
N SER A 42 -20.93 4.69 15.32
CA SER A 42 -19.55 5.01 15.75
C SER A 42 -18.70 5.64 14.63
N ASP A 43 -19.20 5.75 13.40
CA ASP A 43 -18.43 6.25 12.25
C ASP A 43 -18.78 7.70 11.90
N SER A 44 -17.99 8.63 12.43
CA SER A 44 -17.86 10.01 11.91
C SER A 44 -16.50 10.63 12.30
N ALA A 45 -15.39 9.95 11.97
CA ALA A 45 -14.03 10.52 11.77
C ALA A 45 -13.06 9.42 11.27
N PRO A 46 -11.98 9.74 10.52
CA PRO A 46 -11.18 8.71 9.83
C PRO A 46 -10.32 7.87 10.79
N LEU A 47 -10.53 6.56 10.72
CA LEU A 47 -9.92 5.45 11.45
C LEU A 47 -8.43 5.19 11.10
N VAL A 48 -7.65 6.23 10.78
CA VAL A 48 -6.36 6.08 10.08
C VAL A 48 -5.16 5.84 11.02
N PHE A 49 -5.21 6.19 12.32
CA PHE A 49 -3.98 6.21 13.13
C PHE A 49 -4.04 5.62 14.55
N GLN A 50 -5.21 5.23 15.07
CA GLN A 50 -5.32 4.82 16.47
C GLN A 50 -4.69 3.44 16.79
N ARG A 51 -4.35 2.64 15.77
CA ARG A 51 -3.64 1.37 15.97
C ARG A 51 -2.13 1.53 16.20
N LEU A 52 -1.57 2.75 16.03
CA LEU A 52 -0.14 2.99 16.17
C LEU A 52 0.37 3.01 17.62
N GLU A 53 -0.51 3.03 18.63
CA GLU A 53 -0.10 3.00 20.04
C GLU A 53 0.07 1.58 20.62
N ALA A 54 -0.45 0.53 19.96
CA ALA A 54 -0.55 -0.82 20.54
C ALA A 54 0.58 -1.81 20.19
N LEU A 55 1.66 -1.40 19.53
CA LEU A 55 2.80 -2.28 19.18
C LEU A 55 4.15 -1.61 19.44
N ARG A 56 4.29 -1.01 20.62
CA ARG A 56 5.58 -0.60 21.18
C ARG A 56 6.34 -1.83 21.70
N ASP A 57 6.56 -2.82 20.85
CA ASP A 57 7.52 -3.91 21.08
C ASP A 57 8.81 -3.56 20.32
N ALA A 58 9.49 -2.53 20.83
CA ALA A 58 10.86 -2.25 20.46
C ALA A 58 11.77 -3.12 21.32
N HIS A 59 12.51 -4.03 20.70
CA HIS A 59 13.71 -4.58 21.32
C HIS A 59 14.73 -3.43 21.39
N GLU A 60 14.71 -2.68 22.49
CA GLU A 60 15.71 -1.66 22.79
C GLU A 60 17.01 -2.35 23.19
N SER A 61 17.84 -2.69 22.20
CA SER A 61 19.27 -2.84 22.44
C SER A 61 19.86 -1.45 22.66
N PRO A 62 20.72 -1.24 23.67
CA PRO A 62 21.31 0.08 23.91
C PRO A 62 22.15 0.46 22.67
N PRO A 63 21.94 1.65 22.07
CA PRO A 63 22.71 2.02 20.90
C PRO A 63 24.14 2.35 21.33
N GLU A 64 25.12 1.74 20.64
CA GLU A 64 26.40 2.42 20.44
C GLU A 64 26.10 3.85 19.95
N GLU A 65 26.79 4.85 20.49
CA GLU A 65 26.48 6.28 20.36
C GLU A 65 26.51 6.74 18.87
N ARG A 66 25.42 6.50 18.13
CA ARG A 66 25.29 6.89 16.71
C ARG A 66 24.99 8.38 16.64
N GLN A 67 25.97 9.16 16.18
CA GLN A 67 25.86 10.61 16.06
C GLN A 67 25.14 11.02 14.77
N GLY A 68 24.24 12.01 14.86
CA GLY A 68 23.63 12.70 13.71
C GLY A 68 22.13 12.46 13.51
N GLU A 69 21.59 13.06 12.45
CA GLU A 69 20.18 12.92 12.03
C GLU A 69 19.81 11.45 11.80
N GLU A 70 18.60 11.06 12.21
CA GLU A 70 18.02 9.74 11.88
C GLU A 70 17.80 9.64 10.37
N ILE A 71 18.41 8.64 9.73
CA ILE A 71 18.17 8.29 8.34
C ILE A 71 17.15 7.16 8.31
N ALA A 72 15.91 7.49 7.94
CA ALA A 72 14.85 6.52 7.74
C ALA A 72 15.05 5.80 6.39
N VAL A 73 15.30 4.49 6.43
CA VAL A 73 15.36 3.63 5.25
C VAL A 73 14.18 2.67 5.28
N VAL A 74 13.35 2.70 4.25
CA VAL A 74 12.13 1.91 4.12
C VAL A 74 12.35 0.78 3.12
N ILE A 75 12.07 -0.45 3.52
CA ILE A 75 12.27 -1.66 2.68
C ILE A 75 11.02 -2.55 2.81
N PRO A 76 10.45 -3.07 1.71
CA PRO A 76 9.41 -4.09 1.80
C PRO A 76 10.02 -5.42 2.31
N GLY A 77 9.33 -6.10 3.21
CA GLY A 77 9.68 -7.43 3.68
C GLY A 77 8.59 -8.41 3.29
N VAL A 78 8.79 -9.13 2.19
CA VAL A 78 7.90 -10.22 1.76
C VAL A 78 8.50 -11.58 2.08
N GLU A 79 7.64 -12.53 2.42
CA GLU A 79 8.01 -13.87 2.87
C GLU A 79 8.96 -14.58 1.89
N GLU A 80 8.64 -14.54 0.60
CA GLU A 80 9.40 -15.26 -0.42
C GLU A 80 10.79 -14.65 -0.72
N ARG A 81 11.08 -13.44 -0.21
CA ARG A 81 12.30 -12.68 -0.51
C ARG A 81 13.01 -12.14 0.73
N LEU A 82 12.78 -12.74 1.90
CA LEU A 82 13.47 -12.34 3.14
C LEU A 82 15.01 -12.35 3.04
N GLY A 83 15.58 -13.23 2.21
CA GLY A 83 17.02 -13.22 1.93
C GLY A 83 17.50 -11.92 1.28
N GLY A 84 16.71 -11.36 0.36
CA GLY A 84 17.00 -10.07 -0.27
C GLY A 84 16.93 -8.93 0.74
N LEU A 85 15.87 -8.88 1.55
CA LEU A 85 15.72 -7.92 2.66
C LEU A 85 16.94 -7.93 3.59
N VAL A 86 17.38 -9.11 4.02
CA VAL A 86 18.54 -9.26 4.92
C VAL A 86 19.83 -8.84 4.23
N ALA A 87 20.01 -9.17 2.95
CA ALA A 87 21.18 -8.74 2.18
C ALA A 87 21.22 -7.21 2.04
N ALA A 88 20.09 -6.57 1.74
CA ALA A 88 19.97 -5.11 1.65
C ALA A 88 20.33 -4.44 2.98
N ILE A 89 19.73 -4.86 4.09
CA ILE A 89 20.03 -4.34 5.44
C ILE A 89 21.51 -4.54 5.80
N ASN A 90 22.07 -5.71 5.51
CA ASN A 90 23.47 -6.01 5.78
C ASN A 90 24.42 -5.13 4.97
N SER A 91 24.12 -4.93 3.67
CA SER A 91 24.93 -4.08 2.79
C SER A 91 24.96 -2.63 3.28
N ILE A 92 23.82 -2.09 3.71
CA ILE A 92 23.72 -0.73 4.28
C ILE A 92 24.51 -0.66 5.59
N SER A 93 24.25 -1.60 6.50
CA SER A 93 24.86 -1.61 7.84
C SER A 93 26.38 -1.79 7.80
N SER A 94 26.91 -2.44 6.76
CA SER A 94 28.34 -2.66 6.57
C SER A 94 29.05 -1.45 5.95
N ASN A 95 28.33 -0.59 5.23
CA ASN A 95 28.89 0.52 4.47
C ASN A 95 28.60 1.92 5.06
N THR A 96 27.86 2.01 6.18
CA THR A 96 27.57 3.30 6.82
C THR A 96 27.88 3.32 8.31
N LYS A 97 28.29 4.50 8.81
CA LYS A 97 28.37 4.80 10.24
C LYS A 97 27.21 5.70 10.71
N SER A 98 26.26 6.00 9.82
CA SER A 98 25.14 6.89 10.07
C SER A 98 24.11 6.26 11.02
N ASN A 99 23.31 7.12 11.68
CA ASN A 99 22.18 6.68 12.48
C ASN A 99 21.02 6.22 11.59
N VAL A 100 21.08 4.97 11.10
CA VAL A 100 20.03 4.38 10.25
C VAL A 100 18.98 3.67 11.08
N VAL A 101 17.71 3.93 10.77
CA VAL A 101 16.55 3.19 11.27
C VAL A 101 15.84 2.54 10.08
N PHE A 102 15.74 1.22 10.09
CA PHE A 102 15.07 0.44 9.06
C PHE A 102 13.58 0.33 9.33
N TYR A 103 12.74 0.85 8.45
CA TYR A 103 11.30 0.70 8.49
C TYR A 103 10.90 -0.41 7.52
N ILE A 104 10.65 -1.60 8.05
CA ILE A 104 10.36 -2.79 7.23
C ILE A 104 8.86 -2.92 7.08
N ILE A 105 8.35 -2.72 5.86
CA ILE A 105 6.92 -2.84 5.56
C ILE A 105 6.59 -4.30 5.23
N THR A 106 5.71 -4.92 5.99
CA THR A 106 5.45 -6.36 5.88
C THR A 106 4.01 -6.70 6.29
N THR A 107 3.61 -7.96 6.14
CA THR A 107 2.33 -8.47 6.65
C THR A 107 2.53 -9.01 8.08
N ASN A 108 1.43 -9.20 8.84
CA ASN A 108 1.53 -9.59 10.24
C ASN A 108 2.13 -11.00 10.44
N ASP A 109 1.86 -11.90 9.52
CA ASP A 109 2.37 -13.28 9.49
C ASP A 109 3.88 -13.35 9.26
N THR A 110 4.45 -12.46 8.43
CA THR A 110 5.89 -12.44 8.14
C THR A 110 6.73 -11.76 9.22
N LYS A 111 6.13 -10.97 10.13
CA LYS A 111 6.86 -10.26 11.21
C LYS A 111 7.71 -11.20 12.07
N GLY A 112 7.19 -12.38 12.42
CA GLY A 112 7.91 -13.36 13.24
C GLY A 112 9.18 -13.87 12.55
N HIS A 113 9.08 -14.15 11.25
CA HIS A 113 10.21 -14.63 10.46
C HIS A 113 11.27 -13.55 10.27
N ILE A 114 10.87 -12.30 10.00
CA ILE A 114 11.82 -11.18 9.90
C ILE A 114 12.64 -11.04 11.20
N ARG A 115 11.99 -11.07 12.37
CA ARG A 115 12.71 -11.03 13.66
C ARG A 115 13.71 -12.16 13.78
N SER A 116 13.28 -13.40 13.51
CA SER A 116 14.15 -14.58 13.56
C SER A 116 15.38 -14.46 12.65
N TRP A 117 15.20 -13.95 11.42
CA TRP A 117 16.30 -13.75 10.47
C TRP A 117 17.27 -12.65 10.89
N LEU A 118 16.77 -11.52 11.40
CA LEU A 118 17.63 -10.42 11.87
C LEU A 118 18.36 -10.78 13.16
N ASP A 119 17.65 -11.36 14.13
CA ASP A 119 18.20 -11.76 15.43
C ASP A 119 19.09 -13.00 15.31
N GLY A 120 18.94 -13.80 14.25
CA GLY A 120 19.75 -14.98 13.96
C GLY A 120 21.10 -14.67 13.30
N THR A 121 21.36 -13.43 12.87
CA THR A 121 22.54 -13.05 12.09
C THR A 121 23.42 -12.04 12.83
N GLY A 122 24.46 -11.51 12.18
CA GLY A 122 25.26 -10.38 12.69
C GLY A 122 24.47 -9.06 12.79
N LEU A 123 23.21 -9.04 12.35
CA LEU A 123 22.35 -7.86 12.29
C LEU A 123 21.56 -7.59 13.57
N LYS A 124 21.77 -8.33 14.66
CA LYS A 124 21.03 -8.13 15.93
C LYS A 124 21.10 -6.70 16.49
N ARG A 125 22.09 -5.92 16.06
CA ARG A 125 22.34 -4.53 16.49
C ARG A 125 21.76 -3.47 15.55
N VAL A 126 21.09 -3.86 14.46
CA VAL A 126 20.42 -2.90 13.59
C VAL A 126 19.15 -2.40 14.25
N THR A 127 18.83 -1.13 14.08
CA THR A 127 17.60 -0.54 14.61
C THR A 127 16.53 -0.65 13.54
N TYR A 128 15.43 -1.34 13.83
CA TYR A 128 14.35 -1.52 12.87
C TYR A 128 12.96 -1.41 13.51
N LYS A 129 11.97 -1.10 12.68
CA LYS A 129 10.55 -1.06 13.02
C LYS A 129 9.77 -1.85 11.98
N LEU A 130 8.89 -2.75 12.44
CA LEU A 130 8.04 -3.54 11.56
C LEU A 130 6.68 -2.86 11.36
N LEU A 131 6.42 -2.39 10.14
CA LEU A 131 5.18 -1.72 9.77
C LEU A 131 4.25 -2.73 9.09
N ALA A 132 3.05 -2.93 9.64
CA ALA A 132 2.06 -3.77 8.97
C ALA A 132 1.42 -3.02 7.80
N PHE A 133 1.46 -3.60 6.61
CA PHE A 133 0.69 -3.11 5.47
C PHE A 133 -0.67 -3.80 5.41
N ASP A 134 -1.74 -3.01 5.55
CA ASP A 134 -3.11 -3.48 5.40
C ASP A 134 -3.49 -3.49 3.92
N THR A 135 -3.53 -4.68 3.31
CA THR A 135 -3.78 -4.82 1.87
C THR A 135 -5.19 -4.39 1.44
N ARG A 136 -6.14 -4.29 2.39
CA ARG A 136 -7.52 -3.83 2.12
C ARG A 136 -7.57 -2.40 1.60
N VAL A 137 -6.53 -1.60 1.82
CA VAL A 137 -6.45 -0.25 1.23
C VAL A 137 -6.41 -0.29 -0.30
N LEU A 138 -6.11 -1.45 -0.91
CA LEU A 138 -6.04 -1.65 -2.35
C LEU A 138 -7.37 -2.14 -2.96
N ASP A 139 -8.39 -2.40 -2.15
CA ASP A 139 -9.68 -2.89 -2.63
C ASP A 139 -10.27 -1.92 -3.68
N GLY A 140 -10.56 -2.45 -4.87
CA GLY A 140 -11.06 -1.67 -6.02
C GLY A 140 -10.01 -0.81 -6.73
N LYS A 141 -8.73 -0.84 -6.32
CA LYS A 141 -7.64 -0.03 -6.89
C LYS A 141 -6.62 -0.86 -7.66
N VAL A 142 -6.61 -2.18 -7.48
CA VAL A 142 -5.64 -3.07 -8.13
C VAL A 142 -6.39 -4.20 -8.84
N ARG A 143 -5.86 -4.61 -9.99
CA ARG A 143 -6.38 -5.74 -10.76
C ARG A 143 -6.39 -7.02 -9.92
N VAL A 144 -7.49 -7.76 -9.99
CA VAL A 144 -7.63 -9.12 -9.48
C VAL A 144 -7.94 -10.00 -10.69
N ASP A 145 -6.99 -10.14 -11.61
CA ASP A 145 -7.19 -11.00 -12.78
C ASP A 145 -6.99 -12.46 -12.39
N ALA A 146 -7.96 -13.31 -12.74
CA ALA A 146 -7.90 -14.76 -12.49
C ALA A 146 -7.02 -15.54 -13.49
N GLY A 147 -6.44 -14.87 -14.51
CA GLY A 147 -5.67 -15.49 -15.60
C GLY A 147 -4.25 -14.94 -15.82
N ALA A 148 -3.88 -13.82 -15.18
CA ALA A 148 -2.53 -13.29 -15.14
C ALA A 148 -1.94 -13.47 -13.72
N GLU A 149 -0.62 -13.36 -13.53
CA GLU A 149 -0.07 -13.39 -12.18
C GLU A 149 -0.73 -12.29 -11.32
N PRO A 150 -1.34 -12.63 -10.16
CA PRO A 150 -1.99 -11.65 -9.32
C PRO A 150 -0.99 -10.55 -8.93
N VAL A 151 -1.40 -9.29 -9.07
CA VAL A 151 -0.53 -8.17 -8.70
C VAL A 151 -0.24 -8.26 -7.20
N LYS A 152 1.05 -8.38 -6.86
CA LYS A 152 1.48 -8.57 -5.47
C LYS A 152 1.17 -7.30 -4.66
N PRO A 153 0.33 -7.35 -3.61
CA PRO A 153 -0.09 -6.17 -2.85
C PRO A 153 1.06 -5.31 -2.32
N MET A 154 2.16 -5.96 -1.91
CA MET A 154 3.33 -5.26 -1.34
C MET A 154 3.99 -4.29 -2.33
N THR A 155 3.79 -4.47 -3.64
CA THR A 155 4.27 -3.56 -4.69
C THR A 155 3.76 -2.13 -4.47
N PHE A 156 2.55 -1.98 -3.93
CA PHE A 156 1.88 -0.70 -3.73
C PHE A 156 2.16 -0.06 -2.38
N ALA A 157 2.81 -0.77 -1.45
CA ALA A 157 3.12 -0.23 -0.12
C ALA A 157 3.90 1.09 -0.19
N ARG A 158 4.75 1.25 -1.21
CA ARG A 158 5.52 2.47 -1.50
C ARG A 158 4.66 3.72 -1.74
N PHE A 159 3.39 3.56 -2.12
CA PHE A 159 2.47 4.69 -2.32
C PHE A 159 1.89 5.21 -1.00
N TYR A 160 1.98 4.41 0.06
CA TYR A 160 1.42 4.69 1.38
C TYR A 160 2.48 5.09 2.41
N LEU A 161 3.71 5.40 1.99
CA LEU A 161 4.79 5.86 2.88
C LEU A 161 4.37 6.99 3.83
N PRO A 162 3.63 8.04 3.40
CA PRO A 162 3.23 9.10 4.32
C PRO A 162 2.31 8.63 5.44
N SER A 163 1.49 7.61 5.17
CA SER A 163 0.57 7.01 6.14
C SER A 163 1.27 6.00 7.05
N LEU A 164 2.23 5.26 6.50
CA LEU A 164 3.03 4.27 7.22
C LEU A 164 4.06 4.92 8.16
N LEU A 165 4.54 6.12 7.83
CA LEU A 165 5.51 6.88 8.60
C LEU A 165 5.01 8.31 8.88
N PRO A 166 3.97 8.53 9.70
CA PRO A 166 3.31 9.84 9.86
C PRO A 166 4.24 10.95 10.35
N GLU A 167 5.17 10.63 11.25
CA GLU A 167 6.07 11.60 11.88
C GLU A 167 7.38 11.82 11.10
N THR A 168 7.65 10.99 10.10
CA THR A 168 8.90 11.07 9.33
C THR A 168 8.78 12.15 8.25
N LYS A 169 9.80 13.00 8.13
CA LYS A 169 9.85 14.11 7.16
C LYS A 169 10.49 13.72 5.84
N LYS A 170 11.54 12.89 5.91
CA LYS A 170 12.31 12.43 4.75
C LYS A 170 12.69 10.97 4.95
N ALA A 171 12.65 10.18 3.88
CA ALA A 171 13.00 8.77 3.91
C ALA A 171 13.64 8.34 2.59
N ILE A 172 14.48 7.31 2.64
CA ILE A 172 14.88 6.55 1.46
C ILE A 172 13.95 5.34 1.36
N TYR A 173 13.44 5.06 0.16
CA TYR A 173 12.80 3.79 -0.17
C TYR A 173 13.73 2.94 -1.01
N LEU A 174 13.85 1.67 -0.66
CA LEU A 174 14.60 0.65 -1.40
C LEU A 174 13.74 -0.60 -1.58
N ASP A 175 13.72 -1.17 -2.78
CA ASP A 175 13.23 -2.53 -2.99
C ASP A 175 14.15 -3.55 -2.30
N ASP A 176 13.66 -4.78 -2.09
CA ASP A 176 14.36 -5.83 -1.35
C ASP A 176 15.40 -6.60 -2.19
N ASP A 177 15.67 -6.16 -3.41
CA ASP A 177 16.62 -6.71 -4.36
C ASP A 177 17.82 -5.78 -4.62
N VAL A 178 18.11 -4.87 -3.70
CA VAL A 178 19.24 -3.93 -3.79
C VAL A 178 20.44 -4.33 -2.94
N ILE A 179 21.63 -3.95 -3.39
CA ILE A 179 22.87 -4.00 -2.63
C ILE A 179 23.49 -2.60 -2.61
N VAL A 180 23.68 -2.05 -1.41
CA VAL A 180 24.29 -0.74 -1.19
C VAL A 180 25.78 -0.91 -0.95
N GLN A 181 26.60 -0.26 -1.79
CA GLN A 181 28.06 -0.41 -1.79
C GLN A 181 28.82 0.78 -1.19
N ASP A 182 28.11 1.84 -0.79
CA ASP A 182 28.69 3.07 -0.23
C ASP A 182 27.79 3.65 0.89
N ASP A 183 28.17 4.78 1.48
CA ASP A 183 27.40 5.40 2.56
C ASP A 183 26.01 5.85 2.08
N ILE A 184 24.97 5.21 2.62
CA ILE A 184 23.55 5.51 2.34
C ILE A 184 23.18 6.98 2.63
N ARG A 185 23.98 7.67 3.46
CA ARG A 185 23.83 9.10 3.75
C ARG A 185 23.93 9.96 2.49
N ASP A 186 24.75 9.58 1.52
CA ASP A 186 24.90 10.37 0.29
C ASP A 186 23.60 10.36 -0.52
N LEU A 187 22.95 9.19 -0.60
CA LEU A 187 21.61 9.08 -1.16
C LEU A 187 20.60 9.90 -0.35
N TYR A 188 20.62 9.80 0.99
CA TYR A 188 19.72 10.57 1.86
C TYR A 188 19.87 12.08 1.65
N ASN A 189 21.08 12.56 1.42
CA ASN A 189 21.40 13.97 1.23
C ASN A 189 21.06 14.51 -0.17
N THR A 190 20.51 13.68 -1.06
CA THR A 190 20.05 14.11 -2.38
C THR A 190 19.17 15.36 -2.27
N PRO A 191 19.50 16.45 -2.98
CA PRO A 191 18.77 17.71 -2.88
C PRO A 191 17.40 17.59 -3.55
N LEU A 192 16.35 17.92 -2.81
CA LEU A 192 14.99 18.01 -3.33
C LEU A 192 14.62 19.47 -3.52
N ARG A 193 14.28 19.84 -4.75
CA ARG A 193 13.86 21.22 -5.07
C ARG A 193 12.52 21.52 -4.37
N PRO A 194 12.22 22.79 -4.05
CA PRO A 194 10.91 23.17 -3.53
C PRO A 194 9.78 22.61 -4.39
N GLY A 195 8.74 22.04 -3.75
CA GLY A 195 7.63 21.42 -4.45
C GLY A 195 7.88 19.98 -4.95
N HIS A 196 9.07 19.41 -4.80
CA HIS A 196 9.32 18.02 -5.21
C HIS A 196 9.12 17.06 -4.03
N ALA A 197 8.16 16.14 -4.17
CA ALA A 197 7.84 15.14 -3.15
C ALA A 197 8.83 13.97 -3.10
N ALA A 198 9.56 13.70 -4.19
CA ALA A 198 10.57 12.67 -4.25
C ALA A 198 11.61 12.94 -5.36
N ALA A 199 12.75 12.25 -5.28
CA ALA A 199 13.74 12.13 -6.35
C ALA A 199 14.02 10.66 -6.65
N PHE A 200 14.06 10.34 -7.93
CA PHE A 200 14.27 8.99 -8.47
C PHE A 200 15.51 8.97 -9.37
N SER A 201 16.07 7.78 -9.61
CA SER A 201 17.11 7.59 -10.62
C SER A 201 16.47 7.46 -12.00
N ASP A 202 17.03 8.11 -13.01
CA ASP A 202 16.60 7.90 -14.41
C ASP A 202 17.04 6.51 -14.91
N ASP A 203 16.18 5.83 -15.67
CA ASP A 203 16.45 4.51 -16.26
C ASP A 203 17.09 4.60 -17.66
N CYS A 204 17.20 5.80 -18.22
CA CYS A 204 17.76 6.03 -19.56
C CYS A 204 19.25 5.70 -19.70
N ASP A 205 20.01 5.67 -18.61
CA ASP A 205 21.44 5.35 -18.62
C ASP A 205 21.75 3.88 -18.31
N SER A 206 20.70 3.06 -18.10
CA SER A 206 20.81 1.63 -17.83
C SER A 206 21.44 0.87 -19.01
N VAL A 207 22.12 -0.24 -18.74
CA VAL A 207 22.75 -1.09 -19.79
C VAL A 207 21.72 -1.53 -20.85
N THR A 208 20.45 -1.64 -20.47
CA THR A 208 19.29 -1.89 -21.35
C THR A 208 19.01 -0.80 -22.38
N SER A 209 19.39 0.47 -22.15
CA SER A 209 19.33 1.51 -23.17
C SER A 209 20.48 1.42 -24.20
N LYS A 210 21.59 0.76 -23.81
CA LYS A 210 22.78 0.55 -24.65
C LYS A 210 22.68 -0.69 -25.53
N PHE A 211 21.80 -1.64 -25.19
CA PHE A 211 21.52 -2.84 -26.00
C PHE A 211 20.05 -2.83 -26.44
N PRO A 212 19.72 -2.26 -27.62
CA PRO A 212 18.38 -2.41 -28.17
C PRO A 212 18.12 -3.89 -28.42
N VAL A 213 17.38 -4.53 -27.51
CA VAL A 213 16.88 -5.88 -27.72
C VAL A 213 15.86 -5.78 -28.86
N ARG A 214 16.20 -6.30 -30.03
CA ARG A 214 15.28 -6.37 -31.18
C ARG A 214 13.99 -7.06 -30.73
N GLY A 215 12.90 -6.30 -30.64
CA GLY A 215 11.57 -6.79 -30.24
C GLY A 215 11.13 -6.38 -28.83
N ALA A 216 12.02 -5.86 -27.98
CA ALA A 216 11.60 -5.14 -26.78
C ALA A 216 11.30 -3.69 -27.16
N ALA A 217 10.07 -3.24 -26.94
CA ALA A 217 9.71 -1.85 -27.13
C ALA A 217 10.64 -0.93 -26.30
N ASN A 218 10.79 0.34 -26.71
CA ASN A 218 11.56 1.35 -25.98
C ASN A 218 11.01 1.55 -24.55
N GLN A 219 11.35 0.69 -23.59
CA GLN A 219 10.88 0.72 -22.20
C GLN A 219 11.81 1.51 -21.28
N TYR A 220 12.42 2.58 -21.78
CA TYR A 220 13.27 3.48 -20.99
C TYR A 220 12.75 4.93 -20.99
N ASN A 221 11.70 5.20 -21.74
CA ASN A 221 11.01 6.49 -21.79
C ASN A 221 9.50 6.28 -21.68
N TYR A 222 8.77 7.37 -21.43
CA TYR A 222 7.33 7.28 -21.17
C TYR A 222 6.51 6.63 -22.28
N ILE A 223 6.93 6.70 -23.56
CA ILE A 223 6.22 6.02 -24.65
C ILE A 223 6.23 4.49 -24.53
N GLY A 224 7.20 3.92 -23.81
CA GLY A 224 7.24 2.48 -23.52
C GLY A 224 6.26 2.03 -22.43
N PHE A 225 5.78 2.95 -21.60
CA PHE A 225 4.95 2.67 -20.42
C PHE A 225 3.53 3.23 -20.53
N LEU A 226 3.34 4.30 -21.30
CA LEU A 226 2.07 5.00 -21.43
C LEU A 226 1.52 4.89 -22.85
N ASP A 227 0.21 4.63 -22.95
CA ASP A 227 -0.48 4.62 -24.24
C ASP A 227 -0.80 6.04 -24.71
N TYR A 228 0.15 6.66 -25.41
CA TYR A 228 0.01 8.00 -26.01
C TYR A 228 -1.08 8.08 -27.10
N LYS A 229 -1.73 6.99 -27.50
CA LYS A 229 -2.93 7.05 -28.36
C LYS A 229 -4.13 7.60 -27.59
N LYS A 230 -4.19 7.37 -26.27
CA LYS A 230 -5.29 7.83 -25.41
C LYS A 230 -5.19 9.35 -25.20
N GLU A 231 -6.28 10.08 -25.48
CA GLU A 231 -6.35 11.55 -25.29
C GLU A 231 -6.03 11.95 -23.85
N ARG A 232 -6.49 11.18 -22.86
CA ARG A 232 -6.18 11.40 -21.44
C ARG A 232 -4.68 11.38 -21.14
N ILE A 233 -3.89 10.55 -21.84
CA ILE A 233 -2.44 10.50 -21.64
C ILE A 233 -1.79 11.72 -22.30
N ARG A 234 -2.23 12.08 -23.50
CA ARG A 234 -1.75 13.27 -24.21
C ARG A 234 -2.06 14.57 -23.46
N SER A 235 -3.22 14.66 -22.82
CA SER A 235 -3.64 15.85 -22.07
C SER A 235 -2.85 16.11 -20.78
N LEU A 236 -2.06 15.13 -20.31
CA LEU A 236 -1.12 15.32 -19.19
C LEU A 236 0.08 16.21 -19.57
N GLY A 237 0.31 16.47 -20.86
CA GLY A 237 1.41 17.31 -21.32
C GLY A 237 2.80 16.71 -21.11
N MET A 238 2.89 15.43 -20.77
CA MET A 238 4.16 14.72 -20.63
C MET A 238 4.76 14.45 -22.02
N ARG A 239 6.07 14.66 -22.16
CA ARG A 239 6.76 14.35 -23.41
C ARG A 239 7.01 12.86 -23.50
N ALA A 240 6.65 12.25 -24.63
CA ALA A 240 6.78 10.82 -24.88
C ALA A 240 8.23 10.31 -24.79
N ASN A 241 9.21 11.18 -25.08
CA ASN A 241 10.64 10.89 -25.01
C ASN A 241 11.28 11.22 -23.65
N THR A 242 10.51 11.67 -22.65
CA THR A 242 11.02 11.85 -21.29
C THR A 242 11.44 10.49 -20.73
N CYS A 243 12.61 10.46 -20.09
CA CYS A 243 13.13 9.28 -19.42
C CYS A 243 12.16 8.75 -18.37
N SER A 244 12.03 7.43 -18.34
CA SER A 244 11.44 6.76 -17.19
C SER A 244 12.43 6.78 -16.03
N PHE A 245 11.94 6.44 -14.85
CA PHE A 245 12.71 6.40 -13.63
C PHE A 245 12.53 5.07 -12.92
N ASN A 246 13.54 4.68 -12.15
CA ASN A 246 13.52 3.52 -11.31
C ASN A 246 12.60 3.75 -10.09
N PRO A 247 11.51 2.99 -9.92
CA PRO A 247 10.60 3.18 -8.79
C PRO A 247 11.05 2.43 -7.52
N GLY A 248 12.12 1.64 -7.59
CA GLY A 248 12.65 0.79 -6.52
C GLY A 248 13.73 1.45 -5.67
N VAL A 249 14.29 2.58 -6.10
CA VAL A 249 15.25 3.37 -5.31
C VAL A 249 14.91 4.84 -5.42
N PHE A 250 14.45 5.45 -4.32
CA PHE A 250 14.13 6.87 -4.30
C PHE A 250 14.24 7.52 -2.93
N VAL A 251 14.38 8.84 -2.93
CA VAL A 251 14.39 9.68 -1.74
C VAL A 251 13.08 10.45 -1.71
N ALA A 252 12.29 10.28 -0.65
CA ALA A 252 11.00 10.94 -0.48
C ALA A 252 11.06 12.05 0.57
N ASN A 253 10.58 13.24 0.21
CA ASN A 253 10.16 14.26 1.16
C ASN A 253 8.69 13.99 1.53
N LEU A 254 8.50 13.27 2.63
CA LEU A 254 7.18 12.89 3.12
C LEU A 254 6.36 14.09 3.60
N THR A 255 7.01 15.17 4.05
CA THR A 255 6.30 16.43 4.34
C THR A 255 5.65 16.98 3.07
N GLU A 256 6.40 17.07 1.98
CA GLU A 256 5.91 17.58 0.70
C GLU A 256 4.90 16.62 0.04
N TRP A 257 5.14 15.31 0.15
CA TRP A 257 4.22 14.27 -0.30
C TRP A 257 2.84 14.39 0.37
N ARG A 258 2.81 14.62 1.70
CA ARG A 258 1.56 14.89 2.44
C ARG A 258 0.93 16.20 2.00
N ARG A 259 1.71 17.28 1.90
CA ARG A 259 1.23 18.61 1.51
C ARG A 259 0.50 18.62 0.16
N GLN A 260 1.01 17.84 -0.80
CA GLN A 260 0.42 17.71 -2.14
C GLN A 260 -0.60 16.58 -2.27
N ASN A 261 -0.83 15.81 -1.19
CA ASN A 261 -1.69 14.63 -1.20
C ASN A 261 -1.36 13.63 -2.32
N VAL A 262 -0.06 13.38 -2.56
CA VAL A 262 0.41 12.56 -3.70
C VAL A 262 -0.13 11.14 -3.63
N THR A 263 -0.29 10.56 -2.43
CA THR A 263 -0.91 9.23 -2.26
C THR A 263 -2.31 9.18 -2.88
N ARG A 264 -3.15 10.20 -2.65
CA ARG A 264 -4.49 10.24 -3.25
C ARG A 264 -4.46 10.37 -4.77
N GLN A 265 -3.48 11.09 -5.31
CA GLN A 265 -3.31 11.21 -6.75
C GLN A 265 -2.92 9.86 -7.36
N LEU A 266 -2.01 9.11 -6.71
CA LEU A 266 -1.64 7.76 -7.11
C LEU A 266 -2.83 6.80 -7.05
N GLU A 267 -3.61 6.82 -5.97
CA GLU A 267 -4.83 6.01 -5.84
C GLU A 267 -5.82 6.27 -6.99
N LYS A 268 -6.01 7.53 -7.37
CA LYS A 268 -6.86 7.88 -8.52
C LYS A 268 -6.37 7.25 -9.82
N TRP A 269 -5.06 7.20 -10.04
CA TRP A 269 -4.49 6.54 -11.22
C TRP A 269 -4.67 5.02 -11.18
N MET A 270 -4.52 4.42 -9.99
CA MET A 270 -4.76 3.00 -9.78
C MET A 270 -6.22 2.60 -10.07
N GLU A 271 -7.18 3.37 -9.54
CA GLU A 271 -8.62 3.17 -9.81
C GLU A 271 -8.95 3.29 -11.31
N LEU A 272 -8.35 4.28 -11.98
CA LEU A 272 -8.52 4.47 -13.42
C LEU A 272 -7.94 3.31 -14.23
N ASP A 273 -6.76 2.81 -13.85
CA ASP A 273 -6.11 1.68 -14.53
C ASP A 273 -6.97 0.42 -14.46
N VAL A 274 -7.59 0.15 -13.31
CA VAL A 274 -8.60 -0.92 -13.16
C VAL A 274 -9.77 -0.67 -14.11
N ALA A 275 -10.37 0.53 -14.10
CA ALA A 275 -11.53 0.85 -14.93
C ALA A 275 -11.27 0.78 -16.45
N PHE A 276 -10.05 1.07 -16.92
CA PHE A 276 -9.74 1.21 -18.34
C PHE A 276 -9.49 -0.11 -19.10
N GLU A 277 -9.16 -1.23 -18.44
CA GLU A 277 -9.17 -2.53 -19.13
C GLU A 277 -10.52 -3.23 -19.09
N PHE A 278 -11.39 -2.89 -18.13
CA PHE A 278 -12.82 -3.19 -18.25
C PHE A 278 -13.50 -2.31 -19.32
N GLY A 279 -12.79 -2.00 -20.42
CA GLY A 279 -13.20 -1.16 -21.55
C GLY A 279 -14.44 -1.63 -22.31
N GLU A 280 -15.09 -2.70 -21.87
CA GLU A 280 -16.44 -3.15 -22.23
C GLU A 280 -17.48 -2.87 -21.12
N THR A 281 -17.19 -1.97 -20.17
CA THR A 281 -18.22 -1.25 -19.40
C THR A 281 -18.55 0.09 -20.07
N LEU A 282 -18.40 0.14 -21.40
CA LEU A 282 -18.72 1.26 -22.30
C LEU A 282 -20.18 1.75 -22.18
N LEU A 283 -21.04 1.08 -21.42
CA LEU A 283 -22.46 1.40 -21.21
C LEU A 283 -22.77 2.03 -19.84
N ALA A 284 -21.87 1.97 -18.86
CA ALA A 284 -22.15 2.52 -17.52
C ALA A 284 -21.98 4.05 -17.44
N ALA A 285 -20.98 4.61 -18.14
CA ALA A 285 -20.68 6.05 -18.10
C ALA A 285 -21.50 6.92 -19.07
N VAL A 286 -22.32 6.33 -19.94
CA VAL A 286 -23.38 7.06 -20.66
C VAL A 286 -24.41 7.67 -19.68
N ARG A 287 -24.38 7.26 -18.39
CA ARG A 287 -25.49 7.41 -17.45
C ARG A 287 -25.29 8.40 -16.30
N GLU A 288 -24.10 8.96 -16.07
CA GLU A 288 -23.88 9.94 -14.97
C GLU A 288 -23.29 11.25 -15.50
N GLY A 289 -24.16 12.08 -16.06
CA GLY A 289 -23.80 13.42 -16.52
C GLY A 289 -23.41 14.37 -15.39
N ARG A 290 -22.18 14.89 -15.46
CA ARG A 290 -21.80 16.32 -15.43
C ARG A 290 -20.27 16.43 -15.42
N GLU A 291 -19.79 17.44 -16.15
CA GLU A 291 -18.41 17.81 -16.48
C GLU A 291 -17.33 17.41 -15.45
N ALA A 292 -16.38 16.58 -15.89
CA ALA A 292 -15.09 16.44 -15.21
C ALA A 292 -14.14 17.52 -15.75
N SER A 293 -13.92 18.56 -14.96
CA SER A 293 -12.94 19.63 -15.22
C SER A 293 -11.50 19.10 -15.22
N PRO A 294 -10.58 19.64 -16.03
CA PRO A 294 -9.20 19.19 -16.11
C PRO A 294 -8.46 19.41 -14.79
N LEU A 295 -7.78 18.38 -14.29
CA LEU A 295 -6.85 18.50 -13.18
C LEU A 295 -5.69 19.41 -13.61
N GLU A 296 -5.57 20.54 -12.92
CA GLU A 296 -4.43 21.44 -13.03
C GLU A 296 -3.13 20.76 -12.61
N ARG A 297 -2.06 21.23 -13.23
CA ARG A 297 -0.71 20.67 -13.24
C ARG A 297 -0.13 20.54 -11.83
N THR A 298 0.29 19.33 -11.49
CA THR A 298 1.36 19.10 -10.51
C THR A 298 2.16 17.88 -10.98
N PHE A 299 3.17 18.15 -11.80
CA PHE A 299 4.40 17.38 -11.97
C PHE A 299 5.52 18.39 -12.25
#